data_AF-A0A9E4WTJ6-F1
#
_entry.id   AF-A0A9E4WTJ6-F1
#
_cell.length_a   1.000
_cell.length_b   1.000
_cell.length_c   1.000
_cell.angle_alpha   90.00
_cell.angle_beta   90.00
_cell.angle_gamma   90.00
#
_symmetry.space_group_name_H-M   'P 1'
#
loop_
_entity.id
_entity.type
_entity.pdbx_description
1 polymer ?
#
loop_
_entity_poly.entity_id
_entity_poly.type
_entity_poly.pdbx_seq_one_letter_code
_entity_poly.pdbx_strand_id
1 'polypeptide(L)' 'ADLGIAGGKGRGVIFRKGEIVKTVNEDEFLSAIIEEGDKVIADMESGNGTGDGGHSDSAISIREIPSRQSGR' A
#
# COMPACT_ATOMS: atom_id res chain seq x y z
N ALA A 1 -13.71 -5.78 8.27
CA ALA A 1 -12.34 -5.61 7.75
C ALA A 1 -12.02 -6.82 6.91
N ASP A 2 -11.52 -6.61 5.70
CA ASP A 2 -11.29 -7.69 4.72
C ASP A 2 -9.91 -8.33 4.85
N LEU A 3 -8.93 -7.55 5.32
CA LEU A 3 -7.57 -7.97 5.62
C LEU A 3 -7.14 -7.36 6.97
N GLY A 4 -6.42 -8.12 7.79
CA GLY A 4 -5.88 -7.64 9.07
C GLY A 4 -4.70 -8.47 9.56
N ILE A 5 -3.94 -7.92 10.51
CA ILE A 5 -2.82 -8.59 11.17
C ILE A 5 -2.95 -8.48 12.69
N ALA A 6 -2.75 -9.58 13.40
CA ALA A 6 -2.59 -9.57 14.86
C ALA A 6 -1.17 -9.98 15.22
N GLY A 7 -0.43 -9.08 15.89
CA GLY A 7 0.95 -9.29 16.30
C GLY A 7 1.12 -9.64 17.78
N GLY A 8 2.18 -10.38 18.11
CA GLY A 8 2.60 -10.68 19.48
C GLY A 8 3.86 -11.56 19.54
N LYS A 9 4.75 -11.30 20.51
CA LYS A 9 6.00 -12.07 20.74
C LYS A 9 6.85 -12.28 19.46
N GLY A 10 7.03 -11.24 18.65
CA GLY A 10 7.86 -11.31 17.44
C GLY A 10 7.24 -12.07 16.26
N ARG A 11 5.95 -12.41 16.34
CA ARG A 11 5.22 -13.12 15.28
C ARG A 11 3.83 -12.55 15.13
N GLY A 12 3.22 -12.77 13.98
CA GLY A 12 1.91 -12.23 13.65
C GLY A 12 1.12 -13.19 12.79
N VAL A 13 -0.20 -13.06 12.88
CA VAL A 13 -1.15 -13.85 12.10
C VAL A 13 -1.91 -12.91 11.20
N ILE A 14 -1.96 -13.24 9.92
CA ILE A 14 -2.73 -12.52 8.92
C ILE A 14 -4.11 -13.17 8.79
N PHE A 15 -5.13 -12.33 8.80
CA PHE A 15 -6.53 -12.71 8.67
C PHE A 15 -7.11 -12.11 7.40
N ARG A 16 -7.89 -12.90 6.66
CA ARG A 16 -8.66 -12.45 5.49
C ARG A 16 -10.10 -12.88 5.67
N LYS A 17 -11.04 -11.94 5.59
CA LYS A 17 -12.48 -12.19 5.80
C LYS A 17 -12.81 -12.97 7.08
N GLY A 18 -11.99 -12.80 8.12
CA GLY A 18 -12.15 -13.48 9.41
C GLY A 18 -11.47 -14.86 9.53
N GLU A 19 -10.82 -15.35 8.47
CA GLU A 19 -10.09 -16.62 8.47
C GLU A 19 -8.57 -16.41 8.54
N ILE A 20 -7.86 -17.33 9.19
CA ILE A 20 -6.40 -17.30 9.27
C ILE A 20 -5.80 -17.71 7.93
N VAL A 21 -4.98 -16.84 7.34
CA VAL A 21 -4.31 -17.11 6.07
C VAL A 21 -2.90 -17.64 6.30
N LYS A 22 -2.08 -16.92 7.09
CA LYS A 22 -0.70 -17.31 7.39
C LYS A 22 -0.19 -16.70 8.69
N THR A 23 0.82 -17.35 9.27
CA THR A 23 1.62 -16.82 10.38
C THR A 23 2.97 -16.40 9.82
N VAL A 24 3.46 -15.23 10.22
CA VAL A 24 4.70 -14.62 9.75
C VAL A 24 5.53 -14.10 10.93
N ASN A 25 6.82 -13.88 10.71
CA ASN A 25 7.68 -13.22 11.69
C ASN A 25 7.53 -11.68 11.60
N GLU A 26 7.91 -10.97 12.66
CA GLU A 26 7.74 -9.50 12.76
C GLU A 26 8.44 -8.72 11.63
N ASP A 27 9.59 -9.20 11.17
CA ASP A 27 10.35 -8.64 10.03
C ASP A 27 9.62 -8.79 8.69
N GLU A 28 8.68 -9.72 8.60
CA GLU A 28 7.91 -10.00 7.38
C GLU A 28 6.51 -9.36 7.39
N PHE A 29 6.09 -8.71 8.48
CA PHE A 29 4.72 -8.19 8.64
C PHE A 29 4.30 -7.27 7.49
N LEU A 30 5.14 -6.30 7.17
CA LEU A 30 4.82 -5.29 6.16
C LEU A 30 4.74 -5.93 4.77
N SER A 31 5.77 -6.72 4.42
CA SER A 31 5.84 -7.43 3.14
C SER A 31 4.64 -8.35 2.95
N ALA A 32 4.29 -9.10 3.99
CA ALA A 32 3.17 -10.03 3.95
C ALA A 32 1.82 -9.30 3.89
N ILE A 33 1.67 -8.13 4.51
CA ILE A 33 0.45 -7.33 4.39
C ILE A 33 0.27 -6.75 2.98
N ILE A 34 1.34 -6.25 2.37
CA ILE A 34 1.32 -5.75 0.98
C ILE A 34 0.93 -6.89 0.03
N GLU A 35 1.63 -8.03 0.11
CA GLU A 35 1.36 -9.20 -0.72
C GLU A 35 -0.10 -9.69 -0.59
N GLU A 36 -0.63 -9.70 0.63
CA GLU A 36 -2.01 -10.12 0.87
C GLU A 36 -3.02 -9.08 0.39
N GLY A 37 -2.70 -7.79 0.50
CA GLY A 37 -3.49 -6.69 -0.07
C GLY A 37 -3.58 -6.77 -1.59
N ASP A 38 -2.46 -7.02 -2.26
CA ASP A 38 -2.41 -7.19 -3.73
C ASP A 38 -3.28 -8.35 -4.17
N LYS A 39 -3.29 -9.47 -3.43
CA LYS A 39 -4.20 -10.60 -3.71
C LYS A 39 -5.66 -10.22 -3.51
N VAL A 40 -5.99 -9.45 -2.47
CA VAL A 40 -7.38 -8.98 -2.25
C VAL A 40 -7.83 -8.10 -3.41
N ILE A 41 -6.94 -7.22 -3.91
CA ILE A 41 -7.20 -6.38 -5.08
C ILE A 41 -7.31 -7.25 -6.33
N ALA A 42 -6.40 -8.20 -6.58
CA ALA A 42 -6.45 -9.09 -7.74
C ALA A 42 -7.71 -9.98 -7.77
N ASP A 43 -8.14 -10.48 -6.62
CA ASP A 43 -9.39 -11.23 -6.47
C ASP A 43 -10.62 -10.35 -6.83
N MET A 44 -10.54 -9.03 -6.64
CA MET A 44 -11.56 -8.05 -7.04
C MET A 44 -11.40 -7.60 -8.51
N GLU A 45 -10.16 -7.43 -9.00
CA GLU A 45 -9.79 -6.95 -10.33
C GLU A 45 -9.91 -8.02 -11.42
N SER A 46 -10.11 -9.28 -11.06
CA SER A 46 -10.58 -10.30 -12.01
C SER A 46 -11.94 -9.93 -12.65
N GLY A 47 -12.57 -8.82 -12.23
CA GLY A 47 -13.66 -8.11 -12.91
C GLY A 47 -13.37 -6.72 -13.49
N ASN A 48 -12.18 -6.12 -13.35
CA ASN A 48 -11.71 -4.91 -14.04
C ASN A 48 -10.26 -4.61 -13.61
N GLY A 49 -9.29 -4.77 -14.50
CA GLY A 49 -7.90 -4.42 -14.21
C GLY A 49 -7.63 -2.94 -14.39
N THR A 50 -6.90 -2.32 -13.45
CA THR A 50 -5.98 -1.22 -13.78
C THR A 50 -4.85 -1.21 -12.73
N GLY A 51 -3.80 -1.98 -13.00
CA GLY A 51 -2.53 -1.83 -12.30
C GLY A 51 -1.85 -0.53 -12.70
N ASP A 52 -1.71 0.40 -11.74
CA ASP A 52 -0.72 1.47 -11.78
C ASP A 52 0.21 1.30 -10.58
N GLY A 53 1.28 0.55 -10.82
CA GLY A 53 2.49 0.60 -10.02
C GLY A 53 3.33 1.78 -10.48
N GLY A 54 3.02 2.97 -9.99
CA GLY A 54 3.71 4.21 -10.32
C GLY A 54 4.21 4.95 -9.08
N HIS A 55 5.11 4.36 -8.29
CA HIS A 55 6.01 5.17 -7.45
C HIS A 55 7.06 5.81 -8.36
N SER A 56 6.70 6.90 -9.05
CA SER A 56 7.70 7.86 -9.50
C SER A 56 7.90 8.86 -8.37
N ASP A 57 9.00 8.69 -7.63
CA ASP A 57 9.61 9.72 -6.79
C ASP A 57 10.02 10.93 -7.66
N SER A 58 9.02 11.60 -8.21
CA SER A 58 9.17 12.83 -8.97
C SER A 58 8.98 13.95 -7.98
N ALA A 59 10.08 14.61 -7.64
CA ALA A 59 10.12 15.84 -6.87
C ALA A 59 8.82 16.64 -6.99
N ILE A 60 8.19 16.92 -5.84
CA ILE A 60 7.14 17.94 -5.73
C ILE A 60 7.75 19.21 -6.32
N SER A 61 7.46 19.45 -7.60
CA SER A 61 7.84 20.67 -8.29
C SER A 61 7.00 21.76 -7.65
N ILE A 62 7.56 22.39 -6.63
CA ILE A 62 7.23 23.75 -6.23
C ILE A 62 7.29 24.57 -7.50
N ARG A 63 6.11 24.74 -8.12
CA ARG A 63 5.94 25.55 -9.31
C ARG A 63 6.47 26.92 -8.96
N GLU A 64 7.57 27.24 -9.62
CA GLU A 64 8.16 28.55 -9.83
C GLU A 64 7.14 29.65 -9.54
N ILE A 65 7.29 30.32 -8.39
CA ILE A 65 6.53 31.52 -8.08
C ILE A 65 6.98 32.54 -9.12
N PRO A 66 6.15 32.99 -10.07
CA PRO A 66 6.58 34.01 -11.00
C PRO A 66 6.83 35.26 -10.16
N SER A 67 8.10 35.65 -10.06
CA SER A 67 8.49 36.95 -9.52
C SER A 67 7.76 38.00 -10.35
N ARG A 68 6.79 38.63 -9.71
CA ARG A 68 5.91 39.66 -10.26
C ARG A 68 6.79 40.80 -10.78
N GLN A 69 7.14 40.77 -12.06
CA GLN A 69 7.89 41.84 -12.68
C GLN A 69 6.93 42.87 -13.27
N SER A 70 7.26 44.13 -12.99
CA SER A 70 6.82 45.35 -13.67
C SER A 70 5.52 46.00 -13.20
N GLY A 71 5.70 47.12 -12.51
CA GLY A 71 4.75 48.21 -12.41
C GLY A 71 5.52 49.44 -11.94
N ARG A 72 5.73 50.37 -12.87
CA ARG A 72 6.34 51.70 -12.68
C ARG A 72 5.80 52.46 -11.48
#